data_AF-A0A414A198-F1
#
_entry.id   AF-A0A414A198-F1
#
_cell.length_a   1.000
_cell.length_b   1.000
_cell.length_c   1.000
_cell.angle_alpha   90.00
_cell.angle_beta   90.00
_cell.angle_gamma   90.00
#
_symmetry.space_group_name_H-M   'P 1'
#
loop_
_entity.id
_entity.type
_entity.pdbx_description
1 polymer ?
#
loop_
_entity_poly.entity_id
_entity_poly.type
_entity_poly.pdbx_seq_one_letter_code
_entity_poly.pdbx_strand_id
1 'polypeptide(L)'
;MKLEEIQLAKKHAYIKENYEKWNFLEAFSVSDDYKTEPIDFYFEFKKSSTCSLTELVKKEHRYICNDGYIKEHSIDDLSECIVVHNRKQALKIFANINRIFDDYLSKAGLEGIEYYRQYFEISVRRDGMPQVFLPYSWTSKEYLMKEESLL
;
A
#
# COMPACT_ATOMS: atom_id res chain seq x y z
N MET A 1 -17.44 -14.36 -21.32
CA MET A 1 -17.30 -15.24 -20.13
C MET A 1 -16.08 -16.14 -20.15
N LYS A 2 -16.02 -17.30 -20.85
CA LYS A 2 -14.85 -18.22 -20.70
C LYS A 2 -13.49 -17.62 -21.10
N LEU A 3 -13.42 -16.75 -22.11
CA LEU A 3 -12.14 -16.22 -22.60
C LEU A 3 -11.53 -15.18 -21.64
N GLU A 4 -12.36 -14.30 -21.09
CA GLU A 4 -11.96 -13.26 -20.12
C GLU A 4 -11.47 -13.89 -18.81
N GLU A 5 -12.15 -14.93 -18.33
CA GLU A 5 -11.72 -15.69 -17.13
C GLU A 5 -10.36 -16.37 -17.34
N ILE A 6 -10.12 -16.93 -18.53
CA ILE A 6 -8.83 -17.54 -18.88
C ILE A 6 -7.72 -16.48 -18.94
N GLN A 7 -7.99 -15.32 -19.56
CA GLN A 7 -7.03 -14.22 -19.62
C GLN A 7 -6.72 -13.66 -18.23
N LEU A 8 -7.73 -13.55 -17.37
CA LEU A 8 -7.56 -13.14 -15.99
C LEU A 8 -6.70 -14.13 -15.19
N ALA A 9 -6.96 -15.43 -15.33
CA ALA A 9 -6.15 -16.45 -14.67
C ALA A 9 -4.67 -16.39 -15.13
N LYS A 10 -4.44 -16.16 -16.43
CA LYS A 10 -3.09 -15.93 -16.97
C LYS A 10 -2.42 -14.71 -16.36
N LYS A 11 -3.15 -13.59 -16.25
CA LYS A 11 -2.66 -12.36 -15.62
C LYS A 11 -2.27 -12.59 -14.16
N HIS A 12 -3.13 -13.27 -13.38
CA HIS A 12 -2.83 -13.60 -11.99
C HIS A 12 -1.60 -14.51 -11.83
N ALA A 13 -1.50 -15.55 -12.66
CA ALA A 13 -0.35 -16.46 -12.66
C ALA A 13 0.94 -15.70 -12.99
N TYR A 14 0.91 -14.88 -14.04
CA TYR A 14 2.05 -14.06 -14.45
C TYR A 14 2.51 -13.13 -13.33
N ILE A 15 1.59 -12.38 -12.70
CA ILE A 15 1.93 -11.50 -11.59
C ILE A 15 2.54 -12.29 -10.44
N LYS A 16 1.90 -13.40 -10.02
CA LYS A 16 2.38 -14.26 -8.93
C LYS A 16 3.80 -14.79 -9.16
N GLU A 17 4.15 -15.10 -10.40
CA GLU A 17 5.45 -15.68 -10.76
C GLU A 17 6.57 -14.64 -10.94
N ASN A 18 6.22 -13.36 -11.08
CA ASN A 18 7.16 -12.32 -11.51
C ASN A 18 7.29 -11.11 -10.56
N TYR A 19 6.33 -10.88 -9.66
CA TYR A 19 6.33 -9.64 -8.85
C TYR A 19 7.63 -9.41 -8.05
N GLU A 20 8.27 -10.48 -7.55
CA GLU A 20 9.53 -10.40 -6.78
C GLU A 20 10.72 -9.89 -7.62
N LYS A 21 10.62 -9.98 -8.95
CA LYS A 21 11.66 -9.55 -9.91
C LYS A 21 11.42 -8.13 -10.42
N TRP A 22 10.25 -7.55 -10.15
CA TRP A 22 9.90 -6.22 -10.60
C TRP A 22 10.52 -5.16 -9.70
N ASN A 23 11.03 -4.10 -10.33
CA ASN A 23 11.69 -3.02 -9.66
C ASN A 23 10.95 -1.71 -9.94
N PHE A 24 10.62 -0.98 -8.87
CA PHE A 24 9.84 0.24 -8.91
C PHE A 24 10.65 1.47 -8.51
N LEU A 25 11.98 1.37 -8.38
CA LEU A 25 12.82 2.47 -7.89
C LEU A 25 12.65 3.74 -8.75
N GLU A 26 12.49 3.58 -10.06
CA GLU A 26 12.24 4.69 -10.99
C GLU A 26 10.99 5.51 -10.63
N ALA A 27 9.95 4.89 -10.05
CA ALA A 27 8.72 5.58 -9.67
C ALA A 27 8.94 6.68 -8.61
N PHE A 28 10.02 6.56 -7.83
CA PHE A 28 10.38 7.44 -6.72
C PHE A 28 11.29 8.60 -7.15
N SER A 29 11.67 8.68 -8.43
CA SER A 29 12.54 9.75 -8.96
C SER A 29 11.82 11.09 -9.14
N VAL A 30 10.98 11.48 -8.18
CA VAL A 30 10.21 12.73 -8.18
C VAL A 30 10.95 13.77 -7.36
N SER A 31 11.46 14.83 -8.01
CA SER A 31 12.34 15.85 -7.42
C SER A 31 11.60 17.08 -6.87
N ASP A 32 10.36 16.92 -6.43
CA ASP A 32 9.59 18.05 -5.91
C ASP A 32 9.98 18.35 -4.46
N ASP A 33 10.20 19.62 -4.15
CA ASP A 33 10.49 20.10 -2.80
C ASP A 33 9.20 20.17 -1.97
N TYR A 34 8.82 19.03 -1.40
CA TYR A 34 7.67 18.92 -0.51
C TYR A 34 8.09 19.02 0.95
N LYS A 35 7.30 19.76 1.74
CA LYS A 35 7.47 19.77 3.20
C LYS A 35 7.12 18.39 3.78
N THR A 36 7.98 17.89 4.67
CA THR A 36 7.76 16.68 5.47
C THR A 36 6.56 16.86 6.40
N GLU A 37 5.65 15.88 6.37
CA GLU A 37 4.50 15.72 7.26
C GLU A 37 4.78 14.56 8.23
N PRO A 38 4.19 14.53 9.45
CA PRO A 38 4.38 13.45 10.43
C PRO A 38 3.59 12.18 10.09
N ILE A 39 3.45 11.90 8.80
CA ILE A 39 2.69 10.77 8.27
C ILE A 39 3.60 10.07 7.28
N ASP A 40 3.83 8.80 7.54
CA ASP A 40 4.56 7.91 6.66
C ASP A 40 3.60 7.25 5.68
N PHE A 41 3.96 7.32 4.42
CA PHE A 41 3.29 6.66 3.32
C PHE A 41 4.21 5.54 2.80
N TYR A 42 3.72 4.30 2.91
CA TYR A 42 4.34 3.09 2.39
C TYR A 42 3.54 2.59 1.18
N PHE A 43 4.18 1.81 0.32
CA PHE A 43 3.55 1.28 -0.90
C PHE A 43 3.45 -0.23 -0.78
N GLU A 44 2.23 -0.72 -0.56
CA GLU A 44 1.95 -2.13 -0.29
C GLU A 44 1.45 -2.83 -1.55
N PHE A 45 1.98 -4.03 -1.80
CA PHE A 45 1.57 -4.91 -2.88
C PHE A 45 0.61 -5.99 -2.38
N LYS A 46 -0.60 -6.01 -2.95
CA LYS A 46 -1.63 -7.01 -2.69
C LYS A 46 -1.55 -8.13 -3.72
N LYS A 47 -1.29 -9.34 -3.24
CA LYS A 47 -1.45 -10.56 -4.04
C LYS A 47 -2.92 -10.70 -4.44
N SER A 48 -3.20 -11.01 -5.71
CA SER A 48 -4.57 -11.15 -6.20
C SER A 48 -5.36 -12.15 -5.34
N SER A 49 -6.30 -11.63 -4.54
CA SER A 49 -7.58 -12.13 -4.02
C SER A 49 -8.02 -13.60 -3.95
N THR A 50 -7.28 -14.59 -4.45
CA THR A 50 -7.36 -15.93 -3.88
C THR A 50 -6.62 -15.90 -2.55
N CYS A 51 -7.03 -14.99 -1.67
CA CYS A 51 -6.55 -14.87 -0.32
C CYS A 51 -7.05 -16.14 0.36
N SER A 52 -6.21 -17.18 0.34
CA SER A 52 -6.47 -18.35 1.16
C SER A 52 -6.66 -17.85 2.59
N LEU A 53 -7.58 -18.43 3.36
CA LEU A 53 -7.71 -18.10 4.78
C LEU A 53 -6.35 -18.19 5.52
N THR A 54 -5.43 -19.03 5.02
CA THR A 54 -4.04 -19.11 5.53
C THR A 54 -3.19 -17.87 5.24
N GLU A 55 -3.41 -17.15 4.14
CA GLU A 55 -2.75 -15.86 3.83
C GLU A 55 -3.35 -14.70 4.64
N LEU A 56 -4.57 -14.82 5.15
CA LEU A 56 -5.14 -13.86 6.10
C LEU A 56 -4.60 -14.08 7.54
N VAL A 57 -4.26 -15.33 7.86
CA VAL A 57 -3.66 -15.71 9.15
C VAL A 57 -2.17 -15.36 9.19
N LYS A 58 -1.48 -15.45 8.04
CA LYS A 58 -0.13 -14.93 7.85
C LYS A 58 -0.22 -13.41 7.66
N LYS A 59 0.17 -12.63 8.66
CA LYS A 59 0.33 -11.16 8.55
C LYS A 59 1.53 -10.77 7.65
N GLU A 60 1.69 -11.45 6.53
CA GLU A 60 2.78 -11.26 5.58
C GLU A 60 2.37 -10.16 4.61
N HIS A 61 2.73 -8.93 4.96
CA HIS A 61 2.56 -7.76 4.10
C HIS A 61 3.74 -7.66 3.14
N ARG A 62 3.51 -7.12 1.95
CA ARG A 62 4.56 -6.95 0.94
C ARG A 62 4.68 -5.47 0.60
N TYR A 63 5.88 -4.93 0.68
CA TYR A 63 6.13 -3.51 0.43
C TYR A 63 7.22 -3.34 -0.61
N ILE A 64 7.22 -2.16 -1.24
CA ILE A 64 8.36 -1.72 -2.05
C ILE A 64 9.48 -1.27 -1.10
N CYS A 65 10.62 -1.93 -1.19
CA CYS A 65 11.80 -1.68 -0.36
C CYS A 65 12.74 -0.64 -0.96
N ASN A 66 13.72 -0.20 -0.18
CA ASN A 66 14.68 0.87 -0.54
C ASN A 66 15.47 0.59 -1.83
N ASP A 67 15.57 -0.67 -2.24
CA ASP A 67 16.18 -1.10 -3.50
C ASP A 67 15.20 -1.15 -4.68
N GLY A 68 13.93 -0.81 -4.46
CA GLY A 68 12.84 -0.79 -5.42
C GLY A 68 12.13 -2.13 -5.62
N TYR A 69 12.58 -3.22 -4.99
CA TYR A 69 11.95 -4.53 -5.13
C TYR A 69 10.81 -4.71 -4.13
N ILE A 70 9.88 -5.61 -4.46
CA ILE A 70 8.79 -5.99 -3.56
C ILE A 70 9.27 -7.10 -2.62
N LYS A 71 9.21 -6.88 -1.30
CA LYS A 71 9.61 -7.88 -0.29
C LYS A 71 8.58 -8.02 0.81
N GLU A 72 8.60 -9.17 1.48
CA GLU A 72 7.75 -9.44 2.64
C GLU A 72 8.33 -8.78 3.90
N HIS A 73 7.49 -8.05 4.63
CA HIS A 73 7.82 -7.47 5.92
C HIS A 73 6.65 -7.61 6.89
N SER A 74 6.98 -7.67 8.19
CA SER A 74 5.98 -7.47 9.24
C SER A 74 5.52 -6.02 9.23
N ILE A 75 4.24 -5.76 9.55
CA ILE A 75 3.73 -4.40 9.76
C ILE A 75 4.48 -3.65 10.88
N ASP A 76 5.09 -4.40 11.79
CA ASP A 76 5.84 -3.84 12.93
C ASP A 76 7.25 -3.39 12.55
N ASP A 77 7.84 -3.93 11.47
CA ASP A 77 9.20 -3.63 11.00
C ASP A 77 9.23 -3.31 9.50
N LEU A 78 9.21 -2.02 9.19
CA LEU A 78 9.24 -1.46 7.84
C LEU A 78 10.54 -0.68 7.57
N SER A 79 11.60 -0.95 8.34
CA SER A 79 12.86 -0.19 8.28
C SER A 79 13.56 -0.24 6.90
N GLU A 80 13.35 -1.32 6.16
CA GLU A 80 13.88 -1.49 4.79
C GLU A 80 12.91 -1.00 3.70
N CYS A 81 11.72 -0.55 4.07
CA CYS A 81 10.69 -0.08 3.13
C CYS A 81 10.93 1.37 2.72
N ILE A 82 10.62 1.72 1.46
CA ILE A 82 10.63 3.13 1.07
C ILE A 82 9.49 3.83 1.78
N VAL A 83 9.83 4.94 2.45
CA VAL A 83 8.89 5.83 3.11
C VAL A 83 8.85 7.17 2.40
N VAL A 84 7.64 7.69 2.22
CA VAL A 84 7.39 9.04 1.73
C VAL A 84 6.66 9.80 2.81
N HIS A 85 7.06 11.04 3.09
CA HIS A 85 6.50 11.83 4.19
C HIS A 85 5.61 12.98 3.70
N ASN A 86 5.14 12.93 2.46
CA ASN A 86 4.23 13.94 1.93
C ASN A 86 3.13 13.28 1.10
N ARG A 87 1.88 13.60 1.42
CA ARG A 87 0.71 13.03 0.74
C ARG A 87 0.71 13.27 -0.78
N LYS A 88 1.03 14.49 -1.23
CA LYS A 88 1.01 14.83 -2.66
C LYS A 88 2.10 14.08 -3.42
N GLN A 89 3.28 13.98 -2.82
CA GLN A 89 4.37 13.18 -3.38
C GLN A 89 3.99 11.70 -3.45
N ALA A 90 3.40 11.15 -2.38
CA ALA A 90 2.98 9.76 -2.34
C ALA A 90 1.96 9.43 -3.44
N LEU A 91 0.98 10.31 -3.69
CA LEU A 91 0.01 10.14 -4.77
C LEU A 91 0.66 10.16 -6.17
N LYS A 92 1.64 11.03 -6.40
CA LYS A 92 2.39 11.06 -7.68
C LYS A 92 3.20 9.77 -7.88
N ILE A 93 3.90 9.34 -6.84
CA ILE A 93 4.67 8.09 -6.85
C ILE A 93 3.74 6.90 -7.10
N PHE A 94 2.57 6.88 -6.46
CA PHE A 94 1.57 5.84 -6.68
C PHE A 94 1.09 5.78 -8.14
N ALA A 95 0.87 6.92 -8.78
CA ALA A 95 0.55 6.96 -10.20
C ALA A 95 1.70 6.40 -11.07
N ASN A 96 2.95 6.73 -10.73
CA ASN A 96 4.13 6.19 -11.43
C ASN A 96 4.28 4.68 -11.23
N ILE A 97 4.03 4.16 -10.02
CA ILE A 97 4.04 2.72 -9.74
C ILE A 97 3.04 2.00 -10.64
N ASN A 98 1.80 2.50 -10.72
CA ASN A 98 0.78 1.90 -11.58
C ASN A 98 1.19 1.94 -13.07
N ARG A 99 1.80 3.03 -13.52
CA ARG A 99 2.34 3.13 -14.90
C ARG A 99 3.41 2.07 -15.18
N ILE A 100 4.36 1.87 -14.27
CA ILE A 100 5.42 0.84 -14.41
C ILE A 100 4.81 -0.56 -14.37
N PHE A 101 3.84 -0.79 -13.49
CA PHE A 101 3.12 -2.05 -13.40
C PHE A 101 2.38 -2.37 -14.71
N ASP A 102 1.70 -1.39 -15.30
CA ASP A 102 1.01 -1.55 -16.58
C ASP A 102 2.00 -1.85 -17.73
N ASP A 103 3.19 -1.23 -17.72
CA ASP A 103 4.28 -1.54 -18.67
C ASP A 103 4.76 -3.00 -18.55
N TYR A 104 4.90 -3.54 -17.33
CA TYR A 104 5.21 -4.96 -17.15
C TYR A 104 4.13 -5.87 -17.73
N LEU A 105 2.86 -5.53 -17.55
CA LEU A 105 1.75 -6.30 -18.10
C LEU A 105 1.67 -6.19 -19.62
N SER A 106 1.91 -5.00 -20.17
CA SER A 106 1.93 -4.72 -21.61
C SER A 106 3.01 -5.52 -22.32
N LYS A 107 4.23 -5.54 -21.78
CA LYS A 107 5.34 -6.36 -22.30
C LYS A 107 5.03 -7.86 -22.32
N ALA A 108 4.10 -8.32 -21.48
CA ALA A 108 3.63 -9.71 -21.45
C ALA A 108 2.36 -9.96 -22.30
N GLY A 109 1.82 -8.94 -22.99
CA GLY A 109 0.57 -9.04 -23.75
C GLY A 109 -0.68 -9.19 -22.88
N LEU A 110 -0.62 -8.68 -21.64
CA LEU A 110 -1.68 -8.78 -20.62
C LEU A 110 -2.30 -7.40 -20.28
N GLU A 111 -2.04 -6.41 -21.12
CA GLU A 111 -2.66 -5.08 -21.08
C GLU A 111 -4.17 -5.13 -21.36
N GLY A 112 -4.91 -4.14 -20.86
CA GLY A 112 -6.34 -3.99 -21.17
C GLY A 112 -7.27 -5.07 -20.60
N ILE A 113 -6.74 -6.09 -19.91
CA ILE A 113 -7.56 -7.04 -19.13
C ILE A 113 -8.08 -6.29 -17.91
N GLU A 114 -9.25 -5.66 -18.08
CA GLU A 114 -9.94 -4.87 -17.07
C GLU A 114 -10.27 -5.71 -15.83
N TYR A 115 -9.94 -5.14 -14.67
CA TYR A 115 -10.28 -5.74 -13.40
C TYR A 115 -10.45 -4.65 -12.33
N TYR A 116 -11.47 -4.77 -11.48
CA TYR A 116 -11.78 -3.84 -10.37
C TYR A 116 -10.79 -3.89 -9.18
N ARG A 117 -9.71 -4.67 -9.26
CA ARG A 117 -8.72 -4.85 -8.16
C ARG A 117 -7.46 -4.06 -8.48
N GLN A 118 -7.09 -3.27 -7.49
CA GLN A 118 -5.80 -2.63 -7.38
C GLN A 118 -4.80 -3.64 -6.79
N TYR A 119 -3.64 -3.77 -7.42
CA TYR A 119 -2.52 -4.61 -6.93
C TYR A 119 -1.62 -3.85 -5.97
N PHE A 120 -1.71 -2.52 -5.95
CA PHE A 120 -0.99 -1.68 -5.03
C PHE A 120 -1.96 -0.82 -4.24
N GLU A 121 -1.59 -0.54 -3.00
CA GLU A 121 -2.22 0.47 -2.16
C GLU A 121 -1.17 1.33 -1.46
N ILE A 122 -1.60 2.50 -0.98
CA ILE A 122 -0.79 3.33 -0.10
C ILE A 122 -1.19 3.02 1.33
N SER A 123 -0.27 2.43 2.09
CA SER A 123 -0.44 2.13 3.51
C SER A 123 0.10 3.30 4.32
N VAL A 124 -0.67 3.75 5.31
CA VAL A 124 -0.38 4.97 6.07
C VAL A 124 -0.05 4.62 7.51
N ARG A 125 1.08 5.12 8.02
CA ARG A 125 1.45 5.06 9.44
C ARG A 125 1.67 6.48 9.93
N ARG A 126 1.19 6.80 11.13
CA ARG A 126 1.62 8.06 11.77
C ARG A 126 3.03 7.86 12.30
N ASP A 127 3.92 8.75 11.90
CA ASP A 127 5.24 8.83 12.53
C ASP A 127 5.10 9.64 13.84
N GLY A 128 5.69 9.12 14.90
CA GLY A 128 5.68 9.73 16.23
C GLY A 128 4.53 9.31 17.17
N MET A 129 4.86 9.33 18.45
CA MET A 129 3.92 9.27 19.58
C MET A 129 2.92 10.43 19.44
N PRO A 130 1.62 10.24 19.73
CA PRO A 130 0.65 11.34 19.67
C PRO A 130 1.18 12.53 20.48
N GLN A 131 1.33 13.70 19.84
CA GLN A 131 1.66 14.97 20.53
C GLN A 131 0.46 15.50 21.33
N VAL A 132 -0.12 14.64 22.14
CA VAL A 132 -1.02 15.02 23.23
C VAL A 132 -0.34 14.54 24.51
N PHE A 133 0.73 15.24 24.91
CA PHE A 133 1.06 15.32 26.33
C PHE A 133 -0.07 16.09 27.00
N LEU A 134 -1.12 15.38 27.43
CA LEU A 134 -1.97 15.90 28.49
C LEU A 134 -1.34 15.45 29.81
N PRO A 135 -0.82 16.35 30.65
CA PRO A 135 -0.39 15.99 31.97
C PRO A 135 -1.61 15.94 32.89
N TYR A 136 -2.56 15.03 32.66
CA TYR A 136 -3.62 14.81 33.63
C TYR A 136 -4.05 13.34 33.67
N SER A 137 -3.67 12.69 34.76
CA SER A 137 -4.30 11.50 35.28
C SER A 137 -5.82 11.66 35.31
N TRP A 138 -6.55 10.90 34.51
CA TRP A 138 -7.97 10.68 34.74
C TRP A 138 -8.29 9.20 34.50
N THR A 139 -8.56 8.53 35.62
CA THR A 139 -9.11 7.20 35.72
C THR A 139 -10.44 7.09 34.98
N SER A 140 -10.63 5.96 34.31
CA SER A 140 -11.85 5.50 33.65
C SER A 140 -13.12 5.77 34.47
N LYS A 141 -13.99 6.74 34.07
CA LYS A 141 -15.45 6.67 34.34
C LYS A 141 -16.40 7.75 33.77
N GLU A 142 -16.01 8.70 32.94
CA GLU A 142 -16.96 9.75 32.50
C GLU A 142 -16.97 9.96 30.98
N TYR A 143 -17.56 9.00 30.27
CA TYR A 143 -18.21 9.23 28.97
C TYR A 143 -19.54 8.46 28.93
N LEU A 144 -20.39 8.76 29.89
CA LEU A 144 -21.84 8.72 29.70
C LEU A 144 -22.29 10.18 29.83
N MET A 145 -23.26 10.57 29.01
CA MET A 145 -23.84 11.92 28.89
C MET A 145 -23.13 12.87 27.92
N LYS A 146 -23.42 12.68 26.63
CA LYS A 146 -23.85 13.79 25.76
C LYS A 146 -24.76 13.25 24.67
N GLU A 147 -25.98 12.88 25.06
CA GLU A 147 -27.12 13.06 24.16
C GLU A 147 -27.37 14.57 24.10
N GLU A 148 -26.95 15.20 23.01
CA GLU A 148 -27.43 16.53 22.64
C GLU A 148 -28.86 16.39 22.11
N SER A 149 -29.85 16.68 22.96
CA SER A 149 -31.18 17.04 22.51
C SER A 149 -31.15 18.49 22.05
N LEU A 150 -31.20 18.68 20.73
CA LEU A 150 -31.55 19.94 20.08
C LEU A 150 -32.96 20.36 20.53
N LEU A 151 -33.05 21.46 21.28
CA LEU A 151 -34.05 22.55 21.17
C LEU A 151 -33.78 23.62 22.23
#